data_AF-A0A957UN61-F1
#
_entry.id   AF-A0A957UN61-F1
#
_cell.length_a   1.000
_cell.length_b   1.000
_cell.length_c   1.000
_cell.angle_alpha   90.00
_cell.angle_beta   90.00
_cell.angle_gamma   90.00
#
_symmetry.space_group_name_H-M   'P 1'
#
loop_
_entity.id
_entity.type
_entity.pdbx_description
1 polymer ?
#
loop_
_entity_poly.entity_id
_entity_poly.type
_entity_poly.pdbx_seq_one_letter_code
_entity_poly.pdbx_strand_id
1 'polypeptide(L)'
;MIAVKHLDMTELEAGLDHIRNAPKDEGALELIVRRPQTEERELLTQGELDLAVGLVGDNWKARGSSAMPDGSANPEAQITIMGSRAAALVAQ
;
A
#
# COMPACT_ATOMS: atom_id res chain seq x y z
N MET A 1 9.54 15.18 17.81
CA MET A 1 8.89 15.38 16.49
C MET A 1 9.94 15.09 15.44
N ILE A 2 9.67 14.14 14.54
CA ILE A 2 10.50 13.96 13.34
C ILE A 2 10.12 15.11 12.41
N ALA A 3 11.10 15.88 11.94
CA ALA A 3 10.86 16.93 10.97
C ALA A 3 10.56 16.25 9.62
N VAL A 4 9.30 16.35 9.16
CA VAL A 4 8.87 15.82 7.86
C VAL A 4 9.41 16.74 6.77
N LYS A 5 10.13 16.18 5.80
CA LYS A 5 10.61 16.94 4.64
C LYS A 5 9.65 16.76 3.48
N HIS A 6 9.05 17.84 3.01
CA HIS A 6 8.30 17.82 1.76
C HIS A 6 9.27 18.03 0.60
N LEU A 7 9.56 16.94 -0.12
CA LEU A 7 10.39 17.01 -1.31
C LEU A 7 9.70 17.83 -2.41
N ASP A 8 10.48 18.63 -3.12
CA ASP A 8 10.00 19.26 -4.35
C ASP A 8 10.04 18.26 -5.52
N MET A 9 9.54 18.69 -6.69
CA MET A 9 9.50 17.85 -7.88
C MET A 9 10.89 17.40 -8.35
N THR A 10 11.90 18.28 -8.24
CA THR A 10 13.27 17.97 -8.66
C THR A 10 13.88 16.89 -7.76
N GLU A 11 13.64 16.99 -6.45
CA GLU A 11 14.07 15.99 -5.48
C GLU A 11 13.35 14.64 -5.65
N LEU A 12 12.05 14.65 -5.99
CA LEU A 12 11.31 13.44 -6.32
C LEU A 12 11.83 12.78 -7.62
N GLU A 13 12.08 13.57 -8.67
CA GLU A 13 12.61 13.09 -9.95
C GLU A 13 14.01 12.47 -9.77
N ALA A 14 14.84 13.06 -8.92
CA ALA A 14 16.17 12.53 -8.59
C ALA A 14 16.13 11.12 -7.96
N GLY A 15 15.02 10.76 -7.29
CA GLY A 15 14.83 9.43 -6.70
C GLY A 15 14.36 8.35 -7.68
N LEU A 16 13.91 8.71 -8.89
CA LEU A 16 13.25 7.77 -9.80
C LEU A 16 14.16 6.65 -10.28
N ASP A 17 15.44 6.91 -10.51
CA ASP A 17 16.36 5.88 -10.99
C ASP A 17 16.57 4.76 -9.96
N HIS A 18 16.61 5.09 -8.67
CA HIS A 18 16.65 4.09 -7.60
C HIS A 18 15.38 3.21 -7.57
N ILE A 19 14.21 3.82 -7.77
CA ILE A 19 12.92 3.11 -7.83
C ILE A 19 12.88 2.19 -9.06
N ARG A 20 13.29 2.68 -10.24
CA ARG A 20 13.28 1.92 -11.50
C ARG A 20 14.25 0.75 -11.52
N ASN A 21 15.32 0.81 -10.73
CA ASN A 21 16.26 -0.29 -10.54
C ASN A 21 15.71 -1.44 -9.67
N ALA A 22 14.42 -1.48 -9.36
CA ALA A 22 13.82 -2.60 -8.64
C ALA A 22 13.73 -3.83 -9.56
N PRO A 23 14.08 -5.04 -9.07
CA PRO A 23 13.81 -6.26 -9.83
C PRO A 23 12.31 -6.37 -10.12
N LYS A 24 11.96 -6.93 -11.29
CA LYS A 24 10.56 -7.02 -11.74
C LYS A 24 9.82 -8.19 -11.10
N ASP A 25 10.51 -9.31 -10.97
CA ASP A 25 9.90 -10.61 -10.67
C ASP A 25 10.25 -11.13 -9.27
N GLU A 26 11.04 -10.38 -8.51
CA GLU A 26 11.48 -10.75 -7.17
C GLU A 26 11.61 -9.53 -6.25
N GLY A 27 11.49 -9.77 -4.95
CA GLY A 27 11.61 -8.72 -3.95
C GLY A 27 11.33 -9.23 -2.54
N ALA A 28 11.63 -8.39 -1.55
CA ALA A 28 11.31 -8.65 -0.15
C ALA A 28 9.98 -7.99 0.21
N LEU A 29 9.19 -8.68 1.05
CA LEU A 29 8.01 -8.10 1.68
C LEU A 29 8.46 -7.31 2.92
N GLU A 30 8.62 -6.00 2.76
CA GLU A 30 9.13 -5.12 3.82
C GLU A 30 8.09 -4.77 4.88
N LEU A 31 6.80 -4.77 4.51
CA LEU A 31 5.73 -4.35 5.41
C LEU A 31 4.41 -5.01 5.05
N ILE A 32 3.68 -5.46 6.08
CA ILE A 32 2.30 -5.91 5.97
C ILE A 32 1.46 -4.97 6.83
N VAL A 33 0.46 -4.35 6.22
CA VAL A 33 -0.50 -3.49 6.90
C VAL A 33 -1.90 -3.93 6.52
N ARG A 34 -2.78 -4.07 7.51
CA ARG A 34 -4.22 -4.17 7.28
C ARG A 34 -4.94 -2.98 7.90
N ARG A 35 -6.14 -2.70 7.42
CA ARG A 35 -7.08 -1.73 8.00
C ARG A 35 -8.26 -2.48 8.59
N PRO A 36 -8.28 -2.72 9.91
CA PRO A 36 -9.42 -3.35 10.56
C PRO A 36 -10.70 -2.53 10.35
N GLN A 37 -10.61 -1.20 10.45
CA GLN A 37 -11.68 -0.24 10.14
C GLN A 37 -11.15 1.01 9.41
N THR A 38 -12.08 1.88 8.99
CA THR A 38 -11.72 3.19 8.39
C THR A 38 -10.91 4.00 9.39
N GLU A 39 -9.84 4.64 8.90
CA GLU A 39 -8.81 5.35 9.70
C GLU A 39 -7.95 4.47 10.63
N GLU A 40 -8.18 3.17 10.74
CA GLU A 40 -7.33 2.27 11.52
C GLU A 40 -6.27 1.58 10.65
N ARG A 41 -5.11 1.32 11.25
CA ARG A 41 -3.99 0.61 10.62
C ARG A 41 -3.34 -0.31 11.64
N GLU A 42 -3.07 -1.53 11.24
CA GLU A 42 -2.37 -2.53 12.05
C GLU A 42 -1.18 -3.09 11.27
N LEU A 43 0.00 -3.08 11.89
CA LEU A 43 1.21 -3.70 11.36
C LEU A 43 1.23 -5.17 11.73
N LEU A 44 1.50 -6.03 10.75
CA LEU A 44 1.55 -7.47 10.95
C LEU A 44 2.96 -8.01 10.69
N THR A 45 3.38 -8.97 11.51
CA THR A 45 4.56 -9.80 11.22
C THR A 45 4.24 -10.91 10.22
N GLN A 46 2.98 -11.32 10.14
CA GLN A 46 2.46 -12.34 9.21
C GLN A 46 0.98 -12.04 8.90
N GLY A 47 0.56 -12.28 7.66
CA GLY A 47 -0.83 -12.18 7.24
C GLY A 47 -1.30 -13.45 6.50
N GLU A 48 -2.60 -13.70 6.55
CA GLU A 48 -3.27 -14.76 5.78
C GLU A 48 -4.04 -14.15 4.61
N LEU A 49 -3.94 -14.78 3.43
CA LEU A 49 -4.69 -14.40 2.25
C LEU A 49 -5.76 -15.45 1.96
N ASP A 50 -6.98 -14.98 1.78
CA ASP A 50 -8.13 -15.77 1.37
C ASP A 50 -8.72 -15.21 0.07
N LEU A 51 -9.22 -16.09 -0.81
CA LEU A 51 -9.71 -15.72 -2.14
C LEU A 51 -11.00 -14.88 -2.12
N ALA A 52 -11.77 -14.94 -1.04
CA ALA A 52 -13.06 -14.26 -0.92
C ALA A 52 -13.01 -13.02 -0.02
N VAL A 53 -12.07 -12.97 0.92
CA VAL A 53 -11.92 -11.86 1.88
C VAL A 53 -10.60 -11.09 1.77
N GLY A 54 -9.67 -11.49 0.90
CA GLY A 54 -8.38 -10.82 0.75
C GLY A 54 -7.47 -11.05 1.96
N LEU A 55 -6.80 -9.99 2.44
CA LEU A 55 -6.03 -10.04 3.68
C LEU A 55 -6.98 -10.17 4.87
N VAL A 56 -6.91 -11.30 5.60
CA VAL A 56 -7.82 -11.57 6.70
C VAL A 56 -7.74 -10.47 7.77
N GLY A 57 -8.88 -9.85 8.04
CA GLY A 57 -9.02 -8.72 8.96
C GLY A 57 -8.86 -7.34 8.32
N ASP A 58 -8.60 -7.23 7.02
CA ASP A 58 -8.73 -5.95 6.28
C ASP A 58 -10.20 -5.65 5.95
N ASN A 59 -10.53 -4.37 5.92
CA ASN A 59 -11.89 -3.91 5.71
C ASN A 59 -12.26 -3.59 4.24
N TRP A 60 -11.39 -3.84 3.25
CA TRP A 60 -11.64 -3.45 1.84
C TRP A 60 -13.04 -3.83 1.35
N LYS A 61 -13.52 -5.03 1.71
CA LYS A 61 -14.83 -5.57 1.30
C LYS A 61 -15.99 -4.81 1.93
N ALA A 62 -15.90 -4.51 3.23
CA ALA A 62 -16.92 -3.78 3.98
C ALA A 62 -16.91 -2.28 3.65
N ARG A 63 -15.72 -1.72 3.39
CA ARG A 63 -15.52 -0.32 3.01
C ARG A 63 -16.16 0.00 1.65
N GLY A 64 -16.18 -0.96 0.73
CA GLY A 64 -16.63 -0.73 -0.63
C GLY A 64 -15.61 0.07 -1.46
N SER A 65 -16.06 0.51 -2.63
CA SER A 65 -15.26 1.29 -3.57
C SER A 65 -16.10 2.37 -4.24
N SER A 66 -15.63 3.62 -4.19
CA SER A 66 -16.23 4.74 -4.93
C SER A 66 -16.07 4.63 -6.45
N ALA A 67 -15.19 3.74 -6.92
CA ALA A 67 -15.03 3.46 -8.35
C ALA A 67 -16.11 2.52 -8.90
N MET A 68 -16.85 1.82 -8.02
CA MET A 68 -17.93 0.92 -8.42
C MET A 68 -19.26 1.69 -8.43
N PRO A 69 -20.09 1.58 -9.49
CA PRO A 69 -21.36 2.32 -9.58
C PRO A 69 -22.36 2.03 -8.47
N ASP A 70 -22.32 0.83 -7.90
CA ASP A 70 -23.19 0.39 -6.80
C ASP A 70 -22.56 0.56 -5.41
N GLY A 71 -21.35 1.14 -5.34
CA GLY A 71 -20.58 1.30 -4.11
C GLY A 71 -20.00 0.00 -3.55
N SER A 72 -20.20 -1.14 -4.23
CA SER A 72 -19.62 -2.41 -3.82
C SER A 72 -18.09 -2.37 -3.85
N ALA A 73 -17.45 -3.29 -3.13
CA ALA A 73 -15.99 -3.39 -3.18
C ALA A 73 -15.55 -3.89 -4.55
N ASN A 74 -14.52 -3.28 -5.14
CA ASN A 74 -13.92 -3.78 -6.37
C ASN A 74 -13.10 -5.05 -6.07
N PRO A 75 -13.45 -6.23 -6.60
CA PRO A 75 -12.71 -7.46 -6.36
C PRO A 75 -11.26 -7.44 -6.86
N GLU A 76 -10.93 -6.57 -7.82
CA GLU A 76 -9.55 -6.38 -8.31
C GLU A 76 -8.69 -5.56 -7.33
N ALA A 77 -9.31 -4.91 -6.34
CA ALA A 77 -8.64 -4.10 -5.33
C ALA A 77 -8.54 -4.80 -3.96
N GLN A 78 -8.59 -6.14 -3.96
CA GLN A 78 -8.49 -6.98 -2.77
C GLN A 78 -7.18 -6.76 -1.98
N ILE A 79 -6.08 -6.58 -2.71
CA ILE A 79 -4.75 -6.33 -2.16
C ILE A 79 -4.14 -5.15 -2.91
N THR A 80 -3.52 -4.23 -2.17
CA THR A 80 -2.74 -3.13 -2.74
C THR A 80 -1.26 -3.39 -2.47
N ILE A 81 -0.44 -3.28 -3.51
CA ILE A 81 1.02 -3.40 -3.40
C ILE A 81 1.64 -2.08 -3.79
N MET A 82 2.60 -1.61 -2.99
CA MET A 82 3.40 -0.42 -3.27
C MET A 82 4.88 -0.79 -3.18
N GLY A 83 5.68 -0.33 -4.14
CA GLY A 83 7.13 -0.49 -4.06
C GLY A 83 7.71 0.24 -2.85
N SER A 84 8.43 -0.47 -1.98
CA SER A 84 9.01 0.08 -0.75
C SER A 84 9.93 1.28 -1.01
N ARG A 85 10.68 1.25 -2.12
CA ARG A 85 11.55 2.36 -2.57
C ARG A 85 10.76 3.64 -2.86
N ALA A 86 9.58 3.52 -3.47
CA ALA A 86 8.71 4.66 -3.73
C ALA A 86 8.07 5.18 -2.44
N ALA A 87 7.64 4.28 -1.56
CA ALA A 87 7.09 4.67 -0.25
C ALA A 87 8.13 5.42 0.58
N ALA A 88 9.37 4.94 0.61
CA ALA A 88 10.48 5.60 1.29
C ALA A 88 10.80 6.99 0.72
N LEU A 89 10.75 7.15 -0.61
CA LEU A 89 11.00 8.45 -1.24
C LEU A 89 9.99 9.52 -0.82
N VAL A 90 8.70 9.17 -0.66
CA VAL A 90 7.66 10.14 -0.30
C VAL A 90 7.50 10.35 1.21
N ALA A 91 8.04 9.45 2.03
CA ALA A 91 7.90 9.46 3.50
C ALA A 91 9.15 10.01 4.21
N GLN A 92 9.63 11.18 3.78
CA GLN A 92 10.83 11.85 4.33
C GLN A 92 10.59 12.58 5.65
#